data_AF-A0A964Q398-F1
#
_entry.id   AF-A0A964Q398-F1
#
_cell.length_a   1.000
_cell.length_b   1.000
_cell.length_c   1.000
_cell.angle_alpha   90.00
_cell.angle_beta   90.00
_cell.angle_gamma   90.00
#
_symmetry.space_group_name_H-M   'P 1'
#
loop_
_entity.id
_entity.type
_entity.pdbx_description
1 polymer ?
#
loop_
_entity_poly.entity_id
_entity_poly.type
_entity_poly.pdbx_seq_one_letter_code
_entity_poly.pdbx_strand_id
1 'polypeptide(L)'
;MAMAIEADTQPMTKKAKITFAVVGGLAFFLLVYGIYWWWSGRNFRALVAMTQEETNWDALSNEEKKGRFDQMKNLSKGLSRDQREQLDNIRETQMEKRDLGRLNNFFALNKKDQTAALDKEIKRGEEMRKQWEQKIQQFQKNGANKDKKGGAGGQNANRGAGGAGGAGAGGGQGGGRGGAGGGGGKSSPEQRNKSAANRLDRSSPEYRLAKDTYRQRLDERRQQLGLPPSSGRGPTLVGGGGRPGGGGGGGGKR
;
A
#
# COMPACT_ATOMS: atom_id res chain seq x y z
N MET A 1 26.06 63.95 -25.62
CA MET A 1 27.35 63.39 -25.17
C MET A 1 27.14 61.92 -24.85
N ALA A 2 27.51 61.02 -25.77
CA ALA A 2 27.54 59.58 -25.52
C ALA A 2 28.99 59.21 -25.19
N MET A 3 29.26 58.79 -23.94
CA MET A 3 30.57 58.24 -23.58
C MET A 3 30.62 56.79 -24.07
N ALA A 4 31.46 56.52 -25.07
CA ALA A 4 31.80 55.16 -25.46
C ALA A 4 32.73 54.57 -24.40
N ILE A 5 32.28 53.51 -23.71
CA ILE A 5 33.14 52.72 -22.84
C ILE A 5 33.82 51.68 -23.74
N GLU A 6 35.07 51.94 -24.10
CA GLU A 6 35.92 50.95 -24.77
C GLU A 6 36.28 49.85 -23.75
N ALA A 7 35.68 48.68 -23.89
CA ALA A 7 35.99 47.52 -23.06
C ALA A 7 37.26 46.84 -23.60
N ASP A 8 38.35 47.03 -22.87
CA ASP A 8 39.65 46.45 -23.19
C ASP A 8 39.62 44.92 -22.97
N THR A 9 39.59 44.14 -24.04
CA THR A 9 39.47 42.68 -23.98
C THR A 9 40.84 42.02 -24.02
N GLN A 10 41.46 41.87 -22.85
CA GLN A 10 42.73 41.15 -22.71
C GLN A 10 42.59 39.66 -23.10
N PRO A 11 43.48 39.10 -23.94
CA PRO A 11 43.40 37.71 -24.37
C PRO A 11 43.74 36.75 -23.21
N MET A 12 42.77 35.91 -22.82
CA MET A 12 42.97 34.93 -21.75
C MET A 12 44.03 33.87 -22.09
N THR A 13 44.86 33.52 -21.09
CA THR A 13 45.85 32.44 -21.20
C THR A 13 45.17 31.06 -21.38
N LYS A 14 45.86 30.10 -22.01
CA LYS A 14 45.32 28.73 -22.20
C LYS A 14 44.91 28.07 -20.88
N LYS A 15 45.67 28.31 -19.79
CA LYS A 15 45.35 27.82 -18.45
C LYS A 15 44.06 28.43 -17.92
N ALA A 16 43.88 29.75 -18.03
CA ALA A 16 42.64 30.42 -17.63
C ALA A 16 41.43 29.88 -18.40
N LYS A 17 41.55 29.66 -19.71
CA LYS A 17 40.48 29.06 -20.53
C LYS A 17 40.09 27.66 -20.05
N ILE A 18 41.06 26.80 -19.72
CA ILE A 18 40.81 25.47 -19.17
C ILE A 18 40.14 25.57 -17.79
N THR A 19 40.63 26.45 -16.90
CA THR A 19 40.04 26.65 -15.58
C THR A 19 38.59 27.13 -15.68
N PHE A 20 38.28 28.12 -16.53
CA PHE A 20 36.91 28.57 -16.77
C PHE A 20 36.03 27.48 -17.35
N ALA A 21 36.54 26.66 -18.28
CA ALA A 21 35.78 25.54 -18.84
C ALA A 21 35.45 24.48 -17.78
N VAL A 22 36.40 24.14 -16.91
CA VAL A 22 36.19 23.16 -15.83
C VAL A 22 35.21 23.69 -14.78
N VAL A 23 35.42 24.91 -14.30
CA VAL A 23 34.53 25.54 -13.30
C VAL A 23 33.13 25.75 -13.86
N GLY A 24 33.02 26.23 -15.11
CA GLY A 24 31.75 26.38 -15.81
C GLY A 24 31.04 25.04 -16.01
N GLY A 25 31.79 23.99 -16.38
CA GLY A 25 31.25 22.63 -16.51
C GLY A 25 30.71 22.06 -15.20
N LEU A 26 31.45 22.23 -14.10
CA LEU A 26 31.00 21.80 -12.77
C LEU A 26 29.78 22.58 -12.28
N ALA A 27 29.77 23.91 -12.46
CA ALA A 27 28.63 24.74 -12.10
C ALA A 27 27.37 24.36 -12.89
N PHE A 28 27.52 24.10 -14.20
CA PHE A 28 26.44 23.62 -15.05
C PHE A 28 25.93 22.24 -14.60
N PHE A 29 26.83 21.31 -14.28
CA PHE A 29 26.45 19.98 -13.79
C PHE A 29 25.67 20.06 -12.47
N LEU A 30 26.11 20.88 -11.52
CA LEU A 30 25.41 21.09 -10.25
C LEU A 30 24.04 21.74 -10.46
N LEU A 31 23.92 22.69 -11.38
CA LEU A 31 22.64 23.31 -11.74
C LEU A 31 21.68 22.28 -12.33
N VAL A 32 22.12 21.47 -13.30
CA VAL A 32 21.29 20.41 -13.90
C VAL A 32 20.90 19.38 -12.85
N TYR A 33 21.82 18.99 -11.97
CA TYR A 33 21.53 18.06 -10.88
C TYR A 33 20.51 18.63 -9.89
N GLY A 34 20.62 19.92 -9.52
CA GLY A 34 19.67 20.59 -8.65
C GLY A 34 18.27 20.66 -9.25
N ILE A 35 18.16 20.99 -10.55
CA ILE A 35 16.88 20.98 -11.28
C ILE A 35 16.30 19.56 -11.32
N TYR A 36 17.11 18.55 -11.65
CA TYR A 36 16.69 17.16 -11.67
C TYR A 36 16.19 16.70 -10.30
N TRP A 37 16.91 17.00 -9.22
CA TRP A 37 16.52 16.66 -7.86
C TRP A 37 15.19 17.33 -7.46
N TRP A 38 15.01 18.62 -7.80
CA TRP A 38 13.76 19.33 -7.56
C TRP A 38 12.58 18.73 -8.34
N TRP A 39 12.78 18.31 -9.60
CA TRP A 39 11.74 17.70 -10.43
C TRP A 39 11.40 16.26 -10.02
N SER A 40 12.41 15.45 -9.69
CA SER A 40 12.25 14.03 -9.35
C SER A 40 11.35 13.79 -8.13
N GLY A 41 11.27 14.76 -7.20
CA GLY A 41 10.42 14.69 -6.01
C GLY A 41 8.97 15.15 -6.21
N ARG A 42 8.59 15.72 -7.37
CA ARG A 42 7.29 16.38 -7.56
C ARG A 42 6.10 15.43 -7.36
N ASN A 43 6.16 14.22 -7.93
CA ASN A 43 5.08 13.23 -7.82
C ASN A 43 4.88 12.76 -6.37
N PHE A 44 5.98 12.54 -5.64
CA PHE A 44 5.94 12.15 -4.24
C PHE A 44 5.34 13.26 -3.37
N ARG A 45 5.80 14.51 -3.52
CA ARG A 45 5.26 15.66 -2.78
C ARG A 45 3.78 15.88 -3.05
N ALA A 46 3.35 15.79 -4.32
CA ALA A 46 1.94 15.90 -4.68
C ALA A 46 1.09 14.80 -4.02
N LEU A 47 1.59 13.57 -3.98
CA LEU A 47 0.86 12.46 -3.37
C LEU A 47 0.85 12.50 -1.84
N VAL A 48 1.91 13.02 -1.22
CA VAL A 48 1.95 13.31 0.22
C VAL A 48 0.94 14.42 0.55
N ALA A 49 0.89 15.50 -0.22
CA ALA A 49 -0.09 16.56 -0.04
C ALA A 49 -1.54 16.03 -0.14
N MET A 50 -1.85 15.21 -1.15
CA MET A 50 -3.16 14.55 -1.28
C MET A 50 -3.48 13.59 -0.14
N THR A 51 -2.46 12.96 0.46
CA THR A 51 -2.65 12.04 1.60
C THR A 51 -2.91 12.81 2.89
N GLN A 52 -2.35 14.02 3.02
CA GLN A 52 -2.53 14.89 4.19
C GLN A 52 -3.79 15.74 4.10
N GLU A 53 -4.28 16.02 2.90
CA GLU A 53 -5.57 16.68 2.71
C GLU A 53 -6.68 15.83 3.37
N GLU A 54 -7.34 16.37 4.39
CA GLU A 54 -8.49 15.74 5.04
C GLU A 54 -9.72 15.83 4.15
N THR A 55 -9.63 15.22 2.97
CA THR A 55 -10.74 15.18 2.04
C THR A 55 -11.87 14.36 2.68
N ASN A 56 -13.02 14.99 2.88
CA ASN A 56 -14.23 14.30 3.30
C ASN A 56 -14.73 13.46 2.12
N TRP A 57 -14.21 12.23 2.01
CA TRP A 57 -14.59 11.29 0.97
C TRP A 57 -16.09 11.08 0.91
N ASP A 58 -16.83 11.17 2.02
CA ASP A 58 -18.28 10.96 2.02
C ASP A 58 -19.04 12.10 1.33
N ALA A 59 -18.48 13.31 1.28
CA ALA A 59 -19.07 14.47 0.62
C ALA A 59 -18.81 14.51 -0.90
N LEU A 60 -17.85 13.72 -1.41
CA LEU A 60 -17.51 13.68 -2.83
C LEU A 60 -18.50 12.81 -3.63
N SER A 61 -18.81 13.26 -4.85
CA SER A 61 -19.49 12.44 -5.86
C SER A 61 -18.65 11.22 -6.27
N ASN A 62 -19.30 10.21 -6.86
CA ASN A 62 -18.59 9.00 -7.29
C ASN A 62 -17.57 9.29 -8.40
N GLU A 63 -17.87 10.27 -9.25
CA GLU A 63 -17.01 10.76 -10.32
C GLU A 63 -15.75 11.42 -9.76
N GLU A 64 -15.89 12.28 -8.74
CA GLU A 64 -14.75 12.92 -8.08
C GLU A 64 -13.88 11.92 -7.32
N LYS A 65 -14.51 10.96 -6.62
CA LYS A 65 -13.80 9.86 -5.94
C LYS A 65 -12.94 9.08 -6.93
N LYS A 66 -13.52 8.73 -8.09
CA LYS A 66 -12.82 8.01 -9.15
C LYS A 66 -11.68 8.85 -9.74
N GLY A 67 -11.93 10.14 -10.02
CA GLY A 67 -10.91 11.07 -10.51
C GLY A 67 -9.72 11.19 -9.57
N ARG A 68 -9.96 11.38 -8.26
CA ARG A 68 -8.89 11.39 -7.25
C ARG A 68 -8.16 10.05 -7.15
N PHE A 69 -8.88 8.93 -7.21
CA PHE A 69 -8.24 7.61 -7.20
C PHE A 69 -7.34 7.39 -8.42
N ASP A 70 -7.80 7.75 -9.61
CA ASP A 70 -7.01 7.66 -10.84
C ASP A 70 -5.79 8.59 -10.80
N GLN A 71 -5.94 9.78 -10.22
CA GLN A 71 -4.83 10.70 -9.98
C GLN A 71 -3.79 10.12 -9.02
N MET A 72 -4.21 9.59 -7.87
CA MET A 72 -3.31 8.91 -6.92
C MET A 72 -2.61 7.72 -7.57
N LYS A 73 -3.34 6.91 -8.34
CA LYS A 73 -2.80 5.76 -9.08
C LYS A 73 -1.76 6.21 -10.09
N ASN A 74 -1.99 7.29 -10.84
CA ASN A 74 -1.02 7.81 -11.80
C ASN A 74 0.24 8.36 -11.12
N LEU A 75 0.09 9.13 -10.03
CA LEU A 75 1.23 9.65 -9.26
C LEU A 75 2.07 8.52 -8.66
N SER A 76 1.44 7.44 -8.16
CA SER A 76 2.15 6.32 -7.54
C SER A 76 2.98 5.47 -8.51
N LYS A 77 2.64 5.45 -9.81
CA LYS A 77 3.39 4.69 -10.83
C LYS A 77 4.85 5.13 -10.90
N GLY A 78 5.12 6.42 -10.72
CA GLY A 78 6.46 7.00 -10.80
C GLY A 78 7.28 6.94 -9.51
N LEU A 79 6.75 6.36 -8.43
CA LEU A 79 7.46 6.31 -7.14
C LEU A 79 8.45 5.16 -7.07
N SER A 80 9.62 5.44 -6.48
CA SER A 80 10.57 4.40 -6.07
C SER A 80 10.01 3.53 -4.94
N ARG A 81 10.65 2.39 -4.67
CA ARG A 81 10.26 1.49 -3.57
C ARG A 81 10.28 2.22 -2.22
N ASP A 82 11.34 2.98 -1.96
CA ASP A 82 11.52 3.70 -0.70
C ASP A 82 10.49 4.81 -0.54
N GLN A 83 10.16 5.52 -1.63
CA GLN A 83 9.09 6.53 -1.63
C GLN A 83 7.71 5.92 -1.36
N ARG A 84 7.43 4.72 -1.88
CA ARG A 84 6.17 4.01 -1.57
C ARG A 84 6.10 3.62 -0.10
N GLU A 85 7.20 3.12 0.46
CA GLU A 85 7.25 2.79 1.88
C GLU A 85 7.07 4.02 2.77
N GLN A 86 7.71 5.15 2.43
CA GLN A 86 7.49 6.42 3.13
C GLN A 86 6.03 6.87 3.05
N LEU A 87 5.42 6.77 1.87
CA LEU A 87 4.02 7.12 1.68
C LEU A 87 3.09 6.22 2.50
N ASP A 88 3.35 4.92 2.53
CA ASP A 88 2.57 3.96 3.30
C ASP A 88 2.67 4.26 4.81
N ASN A 89 3.86 4.62 5.31
CA ASN A 89 4.05 5.04 6.71
C ASN A 89 3.29 6.35 7.03
N ILE A 90 3.32 7.33 6.12
CA ILE A 90 2.55 8.58 6.27
C ILE A 90 1.05 8.29 6.31
N ARG A 91 0.56 7.42 5.42
CA ARG A 91 -0.84 7.00 5.38
C ARG A 91 -1.25 6.29 6.65
N GLU A 92 -0.42 5.36 7.12
CA GLU A 92 -0.64 4.61 8.36
C GLU A 92 -0.75 5.54 9.56
N THR A 93 0.18 6.49 9.68
CA THR A 93 0.17 7.51 10.76
C THR A 93 -1.08 8.39 10.70
N GLN A 94 -1.48 8.83 9.50
CA GLN A 94 -2.70 9.64 9.32
C GLN A 94 -3.98 8.85 9.60
N MET A 95 -4.00 7.56 9.29
CA MET A 95 -5.11 6.67 9.64
C MET A 95 -5.18 6.47 11.14
N GLU A 96 -4.04 6.22 11.81
CA GLU A 96 -3.96 6.10 13.26
C GLU A 96 -4.49 7.35 13.96
N LYS A 97 -4.05 8.55 13.58
CA LYS A 97 -4.55 9.80 14.18
C LYS A 97 -6.07 9.95 14.08
N ARG A 98 -6.62 9.69 12.89
CA ARG A 98 -8.07 9.76 12.67
C ARG A 98 -8.83 8.72 13.45
N ASP A 99 -8.31 7.49 13.50
CA ASP A 99 -8.94 6.39 14.22
C ASP A 99 -8.88 6.60 15.73
N LEU A 100 -7.73 7.05 16.26
CA LEU A 100 -7.58 7.44 17.66
C LEU A 100 -8.55 8.57 18.04
N GLY A 101 -8.71 9.59 17.19
CA GLY A 101 -9.72 10.63 17.39
C GLY A 101 -11.14 10.07 17.48
N ARG A 102 -11.51 9.11 16.62
CA ARG A 102 -12.81 8.41 16.68
C ARG A 102 -12.97 7.61 17.96
N LEU A 103 -11.93 6.89 18.38
CA LEU A 103 -11.93 6.10 19.61
C LEU A 103 -12.08 7.00 20.84
N ASN A 104 -11.33 8.10 20.90
CA ASN A 104 -11.43 9.07 21.99
C ASN A 104 -12.84 9.67 22.08
N ASN A 105 -13.43 10.02 20.93
CA ASN A 105 -14.82 10.50 20.87
C ASN A 105 -15.80 9.43 21.37
N PHE A 106 -15.60 8.16 21.01
CA PHE A 106 -16.43 7.06 21.52
C PHE A 106 -16.30 6.88 23.03
N PHE A 107 -15.08 6.90 23.57
CA PHE A 107 -14.85 6.73 25.00
C PHE A 107 -15.33 7.93 25.83
N ALA A 108 -15.46 9.11 25.21
CA ALA A 108 -16.07 10.29 25.83
C ALA A 108 -17.62 10.22 25.93
N LEU A 109 -18.28 9.33 25.16
CA LEU A 109 -19.72 9.12 25.27
C LEU A 109 -20.08 8.47 26.62
N ASN A 110 -21.31 8.72 27.11
CA ASN A 110 -21.82 7.98 28.26
C ASN A 110 -22.07 6.49 27.90
N LYS A 111 -22.21 5.62 28.91
CA LYS A 111 -22.36 4.16 28.69
C LYS A 111 -23.56 3.77 27.81
N LYS A 112 -24.66 4.52 27.89
CA LYS A 112 -25.87 4.27 27.09
C LYS A 112 -25.60 4.57 25.62
N ASP A 113 -24.97 5.70 25.34
CA ASP A 113 -24.64 6.14 23.98
C ASP A 113 -23.52 5.29 23.37
N GLN A 114 -22.55 4.83 24.18
CA GLN A 114 -21.56 3.84 23.75
C GLN A 114 -22.25 2.55 23.29
N THR A 115 -23.23 2.05 24.05
CA THR A 115 -23.98 0.84 23.70
C THR A 115 -24.74 1.02 22.38
N ALA A 116 -25.44 2.15 22.22
CA ALA A 116 -26.16 2.46 20.99
C ALA A 116 -25.23 2.62 19.77
N ALA A 117 -24.04 3.20 19.97
CA ALA A 117 -23.04 3.32 18.92
C ALA A 117 -22.51 1.93 18.48
N LEU A 118 -22.21 1.05 19.43
CA LEU A 118 -21.80 -0.33 19.14
C LEU A 118 -22.91 -1.11 18.42
N ASP A 119 -24.17 -0.98 18.83
CA ASP A 119 -25.31 -1.63 18.16
C ASP A 119 -25.42 -1.22 16.70
N LYS A 120 -25.29 0.08 16.42
CA LYS A 120 -25.31 0.61 15.06
C LYS A 120 -24.14 0.08 14.23
N GLU A 121 -22.95 0.00 14.81
CA GLU A 121 -21.77 -0.53 14.12
C GLU A 121 -21.91 -2.03 13.85
N ILE A 122 -22.36 -2.82 14.82
CA ILE A 122 -22.63 -4.25 14.65
C ILE A 122 -23.64 -4.47 13.54
N LYS A 123 -24.77 -3.74 13.55
CA LYS A 123 -25.80 -3.85 12.51
C LYS A 123 -25.23 -3.57 11.12
N ARG A 124 -24.48 -2.47 10.97
CA ARG A 124 -23.81 -2.12 9.70
C ARG A 124 -22.80 -3.19 9.28
N GLY A 125 -22.03 -3.73 10.22
CA GLY A 125 -21.06 -4.80 9.97
C GLY A 125 -21.73 -6.09 9.49
N GLU A 126 -22.87 -6.46 10.09
CA GLU A 126 -23.66 -7.63 9.70
C GLU A 126 -24.31 -7.46 8.31
N GLU A 127 -24.81 -6.26 8.00
CA GLU A 127 -25.33 -5.93 6.66
C GLU A 127 -24.23 -6.04 5.60
N MET A 128 -23.07 -5.45 5.85
CA MET A 128 -21.91 -5.53 4.96
C MET A 128 -21.42 -6.97 4.80
N ARG A 129 -21.40 -7.77 5.89
CA ARG A 129 -21.06 -9.20 5.84
C ARG A 129 -22.02 -9.97 4.93
N LYS A 130 -23.33 -9.76 5.07
CA LYS A 130 -24.33 -10.41 4.21
C LYS A 130 -24.20 -10.00 2.75
N GLN A 131 -24.01 -8.71 2.46
CA GLN A 131 -23.77 -8.21 1.10
C GLN A 131 -22.51 -8.83 0.50
N TRP A 132 -21.45 -8.94 1.30
CA TRP A 132 -20.20 -9.57 0.89
C TRP A 132 -20.36 -11.07 0.61
N GLU A 133 -21.05 -11.80 1.48
CA GLU A 133 -21.36 -13.23 1.29
C GLU A 133 -22.20 -13.45 0.02
N GLN A 134 -23.21 -12.61 -0.22
CA GLN A 134 -24.01 -12.65 -1.45
C GLN A 134 -23.14 -12.38 -2.69
N LYS A 135 -22.28 -11.36 -2.63
CA LYS A 135 -21.37 -11.02 -3.73
C LYS A 135 -20.37 -12.15 -4.00
N ILE A 136 -19.81 -12.77 -2.96
CA ILE A 136 -18.96 -13.97 -3.10
C ILE A 136 -19.74 -15.11 -3.75
N GLN A 137 -20.96 -15.41 -3.30
CA GLN A 137 -21.78 -16.47 -3.89
C GLN A 137 -22.11 -16.18 -5.36
N GLN A 138 -22.40 -14.92 -5.70
CA GLN A 138 -22.59 -14.50 -7.10
C GLN A 138 -21.31 -14.68 -7.92
N PHE A 139 -20.15 -14.30 -7.40
CA PHE A 139 -18.87 -14.53 -8.08
C PHE A 139 -18.52 -16.01 -8.20
N GLN A 140 -18.85 -16.85 -7.23
CA GLN A 140 -18.64 -18.29 -7.33
C GLN A 140 -19.57 -18.89 -8.39
N LYS A 141 -20.85 -18.51 -8.40
CA LYS A 141 -21.84 -18.97 -9.39
C LYS A 141 -21.51 -18.51 -10.82
N ASN A 142 -21.08 -17.25 -10.98
CA ASN A 142 -20.77 -16.67 -12.30
C ASN A 142 -19.32 -16.95 -12.75
N GLY A 143 -18.39 -17.09 -11.80
CA GLY A 143 -16.98 -17.40 -12.04
C GLY A 143 -16.74 -18.86 -12.37
N ALA A 144 -17.56 -19.79 -11.85
CA ALA A 144 -17.54 -21.19 -12.27
C ALA A 144 -17.81 -21.40 -13.78
N ASN A 145 -18.39 -20.40 -14.47
CA ASN A 145 -18.58 -20.40 -15.92
C ASN A 145 -17.46 -19.72 -16.72
N LYS A 146 -16.53 -19.00 -16.07
CA LYS A 146 -15.43 -18.31 -16.76
C LYS A 146 -14.20 -19.21 -16.94
N ASP A 147 -14.05 -20.24 -16.10
CA ASP A 147 -12.99 -21.25 -16.22
C ASP A 147 -13.24 -22.28 -17.35
N LYS A 148 -14.41 -22.25 -18.02
CA LYS A 148 -14.71 -23.12 -19.17
C LYS A 148 -14.61 -22.45 -20.54
N LYS A 149 -14.32 -21.15 -20.65
CA LYS A 149 -14.26 -20.47 -21.97
C LYS A 149 -13.14 -19.44 -22.14
N GLY A 150 -12.01 -19.61 -21.44
CA GLY A 150 -10.87 -18.69 -21.59
C GLY A 150 -9.52 -19.13 -21.01
N GLY A 151 -9.37 -20.41 -20.64
CA GLY A 151 -8.12 -20.99 -20.12
C GLY A 151 -7.35 -21.82 -21.14
N ALA A 152 -7.41 -21.47 -22.42
CA ALA A 152 -6.53 -21.99 -23.47
C ALA A 152 -5.64 -20.83 -23.97
N GLY A 153 -4.72 -20.41 -23.11
CA GLY A 153 -3.70 -19.39 -23.40
C GLY A 153 -2.29 -19.85 -23.03
N GLY A 154 -2.09 -21.17 -22.98
CA GLY A 154 -0.82 -21.83 -22.67
C GLY A 154 -0.40 -22.77 -23.79
N GLN A 155 -0.45 -22.33 -25.04
CA GLN A 155 0.14 -23.01 -26.20
C GLN A 155 0.90 -21.98 -27.03
N ASN A 156 2.06 -21.58 -26.53
CA ASN A 156 3.11 -21.04 -27.38
C ASN A 156 4.41 -21.77 -27.01
N ALA A 157 4.45 -23.05 -27.38
CA ALA A 157 5.61 -23.93 -27.28
C ALA A 157 5.62 -24.88 -28.48
N ASN A 158 5.65 -24.33 -29.70
CA ASN A 158 6.27 -24.96 -30.88
C ASN A 158 6.13 -24.05 -32.11
N ARG A 159 7.09 -23.14 -32.30
CA ARG A 159 7.56 -22.63 -33.61
C ARG A 159 8.69 -21.65 -33.35
N GLY A 160 9.90 -22.10 -33.62
CA GLY A 160 11.13 -21.32 -33.44
C GLY A 160 12.35 -22.21 -33.53
N ALA A 161 12.47 -22.96 -34.64
CA ALA A 161 13.75 -23.49 -35.06
C ALA A 161 14.64 -22.33 -35.50
N GLY A 162 15.88 -22.32 -35.02
CA GLY A 162 16.97 -21.45 -35.52
C GLY A 162 17.35 -20.30 -34.58
N GLY A 163 18.49 -20.44 -33.90
CA GLY A 163 19.10 -19.32 -33.18
C GLY A 163 20.13 -19.78 -32.16
N ALA A 164 21.38 -19.87 -32.60
CA ALA A 164 22.54 -20.30 -31.84
C ALA A 164 22.97 -19.31 -30.74
N GLY A 165 23.62 -19.85 -29.70
CA GLY A 165 24.74 -19.22 -29.00
C GLY A 165 24.41 -18.40 -27.75
N GLY A 166 24.99 -18.80 -26.61
CA GLY A 166 25.13 -17.91 -25.46
C GLY A 166 25.20 -18.63 -24.11
N ALA A 167 26.35 -19.23 -23.81
CA ALA A 167 26.72 -19.58 -22.44
C ALA A 167 26.93 -18.29 -21.61
N GLY A 168 26.37 -18.25 -20.40
CA GLY A 168 26.55 -17.13 -19.48
C GLY A 168 26.13 -17.50 -18.07
N ALA A 169 27.07 -18.07 -17.32
CA ALA A 169 27.00 -18.17 -15.87
C ALA A 169 27.12 -16.77 -15.25
N GLY A 170 26.28 -16.47 -14.26
CA GLY A 170 26.34 -15.20 -13.53
C GLY A 170 25.30 -15.16 -12.41
N GLY A 171 25.75 -15.40 -11.19
CA GLY A 171 24.94 -15.30 -9.98
C GLY A 171 24.36 -13.90 -9.78
N GLY A 172 23.16 -13.84 -9.22
CA GLY A 172 22.48 -12.60 -8.94
C GLY A 172 21.23 -12.86 -8.11
N GLN A 173 21.42 -12.85 -6.79
CA GLN A 173 20.37 -12.84 -5.77
C GLN A 173 19.55 -11.55 -5.91
N GLY A 174 18.55 -11.57 -6.80
CA GLY A 174 17.65 -10.46 -7.07
C GLY A 174 16.34 -10.61 -6.31
N GLY A 175 16.17 -9.81 -5.26
CA GLY A 175 14.98 -9.77 -4.40
C GLY A 175 13.67 -9.68 -5.17
N GLY A 176 12.77 -10.61 -4.85
CA GLY A 176 11.47 -10.79 -5.49
C GLY A 176 10.60 -9.54 -5.50
N ARG A 177 10.01 -9.34 -6.67
CA ARG A 177 9.02 -8.33 -7.04
C ARG A 177 7.91 -8.19 -5.98
N GLY A 178 7.77 -6.98 -5.45
CA GLY A 178 6.55 -6.52 -4.79
C GLY A 178 5.44 -6.36 -5.83
N GLY A 179 4.73 -7.45 -6.08
CA GLY A 179 3.48 -7.47 -6.84
C GLY A 179 2.33 -7.78 -5.89
N ALA A 180 1.42 -6.82 -5.72
CA ALA A 180 0.14 -7.06 -5.08
C ALA A 180 -0.65 -8.07 -5.93
N GLY A 181 -0.89 -9.26 -5.37
CA GLY A 181 -1.81 -10.26 -5.91
C GLY A 181 -1.14 -11.50 -6.49
N GLY A 182 -1.29 -12.62 -5.77
CA GLY A 182 -1.13 -13.98 -6.30
C GLY A 182 0.20 -14.66 -5.98
N GLY A 183 0.15 -15.69 -5.14
CA GLY A 183 1.25 -16.65 -4.92
C GLY A 183 1.65 -16.78 -3.46
N GLY A 184 1.14 -17.81 -2.79
CA GLY A 184 1.41 -18.14 -1.39
C GLY A 184 2.85 -18.59 -1.14
N GLY A 185 3.80 -17.67 -1.22
CA GLY A 185 5.10 -17.83 -0.58
C GLY A 185 4.88 -17.80 0.93
N LYS A 186 5.07 -18.94 1.60
CA LYS A 186 5.05 -19.00 3.07
C LYS A 186 6.18 -18.10 3.58
N SER A 187 5.86 -16.89 4.01
CA SER A 187 6.80 -16.04 4.74
C SER A 187 7.36 -16.83 5.91
N SER A 188 8.68 -16.76 6.12
CA SER A 188 9.34 -17.46 7.22
C SER A 188 8.81 -16.94 8.57
N PRO A 189 8.88 -17.74 9.65
CA PRO A 189 8.51 -17.27 10.99
C PRO A 189 9.21 -15.95 11.37
N GLU A 190 10.48 -15.80 11.03
CA GLU A 190 11.28 -14.60 11.30
C GLU A 190 10.76 -13.39 10.51
N GLN A 191 10.40 -13.56 9.24
CA GLN A 191 9.81 -12.48 8.42
C GLN A 191 8.45 -12.04 8.97
N ARG A 192 7.65 -12.97 9.50
CA ARG A 192 6.38 -12.65 10.15
C ARG A 192 6.59 -11.89 11.44
N ASN A 193 7.54 -12.34 12.27
CA ASN A 193 7.88 -11.67 13.52
C ASN A 193 8.41 -10.26 13.27
N LYS A 194 9.30 -10.08 12.27
CA LYS A 194 9.78 -8.75 11.87
C LYS A 194 8.65 -7.85 11.35
N SER A 195 7.74 -8.40 10.54
CA SER A 195 6.58 -7.64 10.06
C SER A 195 5.62 -7.26 11.19
N ALA A 196 5.44 -8.14 12.18
CA ALA A 196 4.64 -7.87 13.37
C ALA A 196 5.31 -6.80 14.25
N ALA A 197 6.62 -6.91 14.51
CA ALA A 197 7.40 -5.92 15.24
C ALA A 197 7.32 -4.56 14.56
N ASN A 198 7.57 -4.48 13.25
CA ASN A 198 7.47 -3.24 12.48
C ASN A 198 6.07 -2.60 12.59
N ARG A 199 4.98 -3.39 12.67
CA ARG A 199 3.63 -2.85 12.87
C ARG A 199 3.42 -2.33 14.30
N LEU A 200 3.98 -3.01 15.29
CA LEU A 200 3.94 -2.56 16.69
C LEU A 200 4.73 -1.27 16.88
N ASP A 201 5.89 -1.15 16.23
CA ASP A 201 6.74 0.05 16.30
C ASP A 201 6.10 1.25 15.61
N ARG A 202 5.27 1.01 14.58
CA ARG A 202 4.56 2.07 13.85
C ARG A 202 3.33 2.60 14.59
N SER A 203 2.80 1.86 15.56
CA SER A 203 1.59 2.24 16.29
C SER A 203 1.89 2.64 17.73
N SER A 204 1.31 3.76 18.15
CA SER A 204 1.47 4.24 19.52
C SER A 204 0.89 3.24 20.53
N PRO A 205 1.50 3.10 21.73
CA PRO A 205 0.95 2.24 22.79
C PRO A 205 -0.48 2.62 23.19
N GLU A 206 -0.78 3.92 23.22
CA GLU A 206 -2.12 4.45 23.52
C GLU A 206 -3.15 3.99 22.49
N TYR A 207 -2.86 4.15 21.20
CA TYR A 207 -3.75 3.71 20.13
C TYR A 207 -4.02 2.20 20.19
N ARG A 208 -2.98 1.40 20.46
CA ARG A 208 -3.13 -0.05 20.62
C ARG A 208 -4.08 -0.41 21.76
N LEU A 209 -3.88 0.19 22.93
CA LEU A 209 -4.73 -0.03 24.10
C LEU A 209 -6.18 0.40 23.85
N ALA A 210 -6.39 1.59 23.27
CA ALA A 210 -7.72 2.12 22.96
C ALA A 210 -8.46 1.20 21.98
N LYS A 211 -7.76 0.74 20.93
CA LYS A 211 -8.31 -0.17 19.93
C LYS A 211 -8.65 -1.55 20.49
N ASP A 212 -7.80 -2.10 21.36
CA ASP A 212 -8.04 -3.39 21.98
C ASP A 212 -9.21 -3.32 22.97
N THR A 213 -9.29 -2.26 23.77
CA THR A 213 -10.44 -1.99 24.66
C THR A 213 -11.73 -1.83 23.86
N TYR A 214 -11.69 -1.13 22.73
CA TYR A 214 -12.83 -0.97 21.84
C TYR A 214 -13.31 -2.31 21.27
N ARG A 215 -12.37 -3.13 20.79
CA ARG A 215 -12.66 -4.48 20.26
C ARG A 215 -13.30 -5.38 21.31
N GLN A 216 -12.78 -5.39 22.54
CA GLN A 216 -13.36 -6.17 23.63
C GLN A 216 -14.83 -5.79 23.86
N ARG A 217 -15.14 -4.49 23.96
CA ARG A 217 -16.52 -4.02 24.13
C ARG A 217 -17.42 -4.36 22.93
N LEU A 218 -16.89 -4.28 21.72
CA LEU A 218 -17.61 -4.70 20.52
C LEU A 218 -17.94 -6.19 20.57
N ASP A 219 -16.98 -7.04 20.94
CA ASP A 219 -17.17 -8.49 21.05
C ASP A 219 -18.14 -8.88 22.18
N GLU A 220 -18.01 -8.26 23.36
CA GLU A 220 -18.97 -8.41 24.46
C GLU A 220 -20.39 -8.04 24.00
N ARG A 221 -20.53 -6.92 23.28
CA ARG A 221 -21.84 -6.50 22.79
C ARG A 221 -22.39 -7.45 21.73
N ARG A 222 -21.55 -7.98 20.84
CA ARG A 222 -21.93 -9.03 19.89
C ARG A 222 -22.43 -10.29 20.61
N GLN A 223 -21.74 -10.72 21.66
CA GLN A 223 -22.16 -11.87 22.47
C GLN A 223 -23.52 -11.63 23.14
N GLN A 224 -23.76 -10.44 23.69
CA GLN A 224 -25.07 -10.07 24.25
C GLN A 224 -26.20 -10.13 23.20
N LEU A 225 -25.89 -9.86 21.94
CA LEU A 225 -26.82 -9.97 20.81
C LEU A 225 -26.89 -11.39 20.21
N GLY A 226 -26.21 -12.38 20.80
CA GLY A 226 -26.16 -13.75 20.29
C GLY A 226 -25.37 -13.91 18.98
N LEU A 227 -24.51 -12.94 18.64
CA LEU A 227 -23.66 -12.97 17.46
C LEU A 227 -22.26 -13.51 17.81
N PRO A 228 -21.58 -14.19 16.88
CA PRO A 228 -20.20 -14.60 17.09
C PRO A 228 -19.29 -13.37 17.24
N PRO A 229 -18.17 -13.48 17.97
CA PRO A 229 -17.20 -12.39 18.09
C PRO A 229 -16.71 -11.95 16.71
N SER A 230 -16.34 -10.67 16.59
CA SER A 230 -15.80 -10.12 15.37
C SER A 230 -14.45 -10.78 15.12
N SER A 231 -14.39 -11.78 14.22
CA SER A 231 -13.12 -12.38 13.89
C SER A 231 -12.23 -11.29 13.29
N GLY A 232 -11.16 -10.91 14.00
CA GLY A 232 -10.19 -9.88 13.58
C GLY A 232 -9.51 -10.13 12.22
N ARG A 233 -9.83 -11.26 11.58
CA ARG A 233 -9.81 -11.45 10.14
C ARG A 233 -11.20 -11.13 9.60
N GLY A 234 -11.41 -9.88 9.18
CA GLY A 234 -12.45 -9.60 8.18
C GLY A 234 -12.31 -10.59 7.01
N PRO A 235 -13.38 -10.89 6.26
CA PRO A 235 -13.45 -12.05 5.38
C PRO A 235 -12.19 -12.13 4.52
N THR A 236 -11.28 -13.03 4.91
CA THR A 236 -9.99 -13.16 4.23
C THR A 236 -10.29 -13.73 2.86
N LEU A 237 -10.11 -12.87 1.85
CA LEU A 237 -9.80 -13.26 0.48
C LEU A 237 -8.53 -14.12 0.51
N VAL A 238 -8.66 -15.38 0.84
CA VAL A 238 -7.66 -16.40 0.52
C VAL A 238 -8.44 -17.58 -0.01
N GLY A 239 -8.41 -17.73 -1.34
CA GLY A 239 -8.54 -19.02 -1.97
C GLY A 239 -7.53 -19.95 -1.29
N GLY A 240 -8.05 -20.77 -0.39
CA GLY A 240 -7.32 -21.73 0.40
C GLY A 240 -8.35 -22.77 0.77
N GLY A 241 -8.61 -23.70 -0.14
CA GLY A 241 -9.27 -24.97 0.14
C GLY A 241 -8.42 -25.80 1.10
N GLY A 242 -8.30 -25.33 2.34
CA GLY A 242 -7.91 -26.13 3.48
C GLY A 242 -9.18 -26.51 4.20
N ARG A 243 -9.68 -27.72 3.91
CA ARG A 243 -10.71 -28.40 4.71
C ARG A 243 -10.37 -28.24 6.20
N PRO A 244 -11.36 -28.17 7.11
CA PRO A 244 -11.09 -28.43 8.52
C PRO A 244 -10.57 -29.87 8.60
N GLY A 245 -9.27 -30.02 8.81
CA GLY A 245 -8.65 -31.30 9.13
C GLY A 245 -9.17 -31.72 10.49
N GLY A 246 -10.26 -32.49 10.49
CA GLY A 246 -10.65 -33.30 11.62
C GLY A 246 -9.51 -34.26 11.94
N GLY A 247 -8.75 -33.95 12.99
CA GLY A 247 -7.85 -34.88 13.63
C GLY A 247 -8.69 -35.93 14.36
N GLY A 248 -9.21 -36.89 13.59
CA GLY A 248 -9.79 -38.12 14.13
C GLY A 248 -8.69 -38.93 14.81
N GLY A 249 -8.95 -39.27 16.07
CA GLY A 249 -8.08 -40.12 16.87
C GLY A 249 -7.85 -41.47 16.21
N GLY A 250 -6.60 -41.76 15.89
CA GLY A 250 -6.13 -43.13 15.65
C GLY A 250 -5.90 -43.80 17.00
N GLY A 251 -6.90 -44.53 17.46
CA GLY A 251 -6.79 -45.44 18.60
C GLY A 251 -5.71 -46.48 18.33
N GLY A 252 -4.78 -46.59 19.27
CA GLY A 252 -3.86 -47.71 19.33
C GLY A 252 -4.63 -49.02 19.52
N LYS A 253 -4.26 -50.02 18.75
CA LYS A 253 -4.38 -51.42 19.16
C LYS A 253 -2.99 -52.01 19.18
N ARG A 254 -2.61 -52.46 20.38
CA ARG A 254 -1.65 -53.54 20.59
C ARG A 254 -2.33 -54.85 20.23
#